data_AF-A0A7S2F4C5-F1
#
_entry.id   AF-A0A7S2F4C5-F1
#
_cell.length_a   1.000
_cell.length_b   1.000
_cell.length_c   1.000
_cell.angle_alpha   90.00
_cell.angle_beta   90.00
_cell.angle_gamma   90.00
#
_symmetry.space_group_name_H-M   'P 1'
#
loop_
_entity.id
_entity.type
_entity.pdbx_description
1 polymer ?
#
loop_
_entity_poly.entity_id
_entity_poly.type
_entity_poly.pdbx_seq_one_letter_code
_entity_poly.pdbx_strand_id
1 'polypeptide(L)'
;ETDEPDYTLYVMTNRECKKDMSEGGCPQRMCSLEINDSKLVCDGDAARVNGDAATPCTLDECKQKCDNDKTCTHFMHDADDNDCYLMSGCKGEGFSDDFTVYVKSTANNW
;
A
#
# COMPACT_ATOMS: atom_id res chain seq x y z
N GLU A 1 -2.82 -2.41 -42.45
CA GLU A 1 -1.89 -1.94 -41.41
C GLU A 1 -2.69 -1.96 -40.11
N THR A 2 -2.18 -2.68 -39.13
CA THR A 2 -2.87 -3.10 -37.90
C THR A 2 -3.18 -1.91 -37.01
N ASP A 3 -4.46 -1.78 -36.61
CA ASP A 3 -4.88 -0.89 -35.52
C ASP A 3 -4.08 -1.26 -34.26
N GLU A 4 -3.21 -0.36 -33.82
CA GLU A 4 -2.61 -0.38 -32.49
C GLU A 4 -3.77 -0.30 -31.47
N PRO A 5 -3.87 -1.20 -30.48
CA PRO A 5 -4.84 -1.02 -29.42
C PRO A 5 -4.50 0.28 -28.69
N ASP A 6 -5.41 1.25 -28.78
CA ASP A 6 -5.36 2.49 -28.02
C ASP A 6 -5.23 2.13 -26.54
N TYR A 7 -4.01 2.20 -26.00
CA TYR A 7 -3.74 2.09 -24.58
C TYR A 7 -4.36 3.32 -23.93
N THR A 8 -5.68 3.26 -23.71
CA THR A 8 -6.38 4.26 -22.94
C THR A 8 -5.75 4.25 -21.56
N LEU A 9 -4.89 5.23 -21.29
CA LEU A 9 -4.42 5.56 -19.95
C LEU A 9 -5.68 5.74 -19.11
N TYR A 10 -6.00 4.75 -18.29
CA TYR A 10 -7.11 4.82 -17.35
C TYR A 10 -6.82 5.98 -16.42
N VAL A 11 -7.39 7.15 -16.71
CA VAL A 11 -7.39 8.27 -15.78
C VAL A 11 -8.19 7.78 -14.59
N MET A 12 -7.50 7.38 -13.51
CA MET A 12 -8.14 7.04 -12.25
C MET A 12 -8.91 8.28 -11.79
N THR A 13 -10.22 8.31 -12.06
CA THR A 13 -11.11 9.43 -11.71
C THR A 13 -11.38 9.50 -10.21
N ASN A 14 -11.06 8.44 -9.46
CA ASN A 14 -11.10 8.40 -8.01
C ASN A 14 -9.69 8.08 -7.47
N ARG A 15 -8.93 9.14 -7.14
CA ARG A 15 -7.50 9.08 -6.78
C ARG A 15 -7.21 8.78 -5.31
N GLU A 16 -8.23 8.50 -4.51
CA GLU A 16 -8.08 8.23 -3.09
C GLU A 16 -8.65 6.83 -2.79
N CYS A 17 -7.80 5.92 -2.31
CA CYS A 17 -8.23 4.65 -1.77
C CYS A 17 -9.09 4.89 -0.51
N LYS A 18 -10.24 4.22 -0.44
CA LYS A 18 -11.21 4.35 0.67
C LYS A 18 -11.57 3.02 1.33
N LYS A 19 -10.96 1.94 0.87
CA LYS A 19 -11.28 0.57 1.28
C LYS A 19 -10.28 0.08 2.30
N ASP A 20 -10.78 -0.51 3.38
CA ASP A 20 -9.92 -1.20 4.33
C ASP A 20 -9.63 -2.66 3.91
N MET A 21 -8.92 -3.39 4.76
CA MET A 21 -8.57 -4.80 4.49
C MET A 21 -9.80 -5.72 4.41
N SER A 22 -10.86 -5.45 5.16
CA SER A 22 -12.10 -6.25 5.12
C SER A 22 -12.87 -6.04 3.80
N GLU A 23 -12.66 -4.89 3.15
CA GLU A 23 -13.21 -4.54 1.85
C GLU A 23 -12.29 -4.93 0.67
N GLY A 24 -11.17 -5.59 0.96
CA GLY A 24 -10.18 -6.04 -0.03
C GLY A 24 -9.24 -4.96 -0.54
N GLY A 25 -9.21 -3.78 0.10
CA GLY A 25 -8.33 -2.67 -0.29
C GLY A 25 -8.58 -2.16 -1.71
N CYS A 26 -7.58 -1.44 -2.22
CA CYS A 26 -7.56 -0.90 -3.57
C CYS A 26 -6.38 -1.55 -4.31
N PRO A 27 -6.62 -2.67 -5.02
CA PRO A 27 -5.56 -3.39 -5.70
C PRO A 27 -5.02 -2.60 -6.88
N GLN A 28 -3.81 -2.98 -7.28
CA GLN A 28 -3.05 -2.37 -8.37
C GLN A 28 -2.80 -0.88 -8.20
N ARG A 29 -2.56 -0.46 -6.96
CA ARG A 29 -2.39 0.93 -6.59
C ARG A 29 -1.27 1.06 -5.59
N MET A 30 -0.61 2.20 -5.66
CA MET A 30 0.44 2.57 -4.74
C MET A 30 0.35 4.06 -4.46
N CYS A 31 0.43 4.43 -3.18
CA CYS A 31 0.62 5.81 -2.76
C CYS A 31 2.07 6.23 -2.99
N SER A 32 2.32 7.49 -3.35
CA SER A 32 3.70 7.97 -3.58
C SER A 32 4.54 7.92 -2.29
N LEU A 33 5.70 7.24 -2.33
CA LEU A 33 6.66 7.20 -1.21
C LEU A 33 7.39 8.54 -1.00
N GLU A 34 7.42 9.40 -2.02
CA GLU A 34 8.12 10.69 -1.94
C GLU A 34 7.26 11.80 -1.33
N ILE A 35 5.94 11.72 -1.52
CA ILE A 35 4.99 12.77 -1.10
C ILE A 35 4.47 12.53 0.31
N ASN A 36 4.39 11.27 0.74
CA ASN A 36 3.84 10.89 2.03
C ASN A 36 4.97 10.54 3.00
N ASP A 37 4.72 10.70 4.29
CA ASP A 37 5.59 10.13 5.32
C ASP A 37 5.37 8.61 5.33
N SER A 38 6.25 7.92 4.60
CA SER A 38 6.21 6.48 4.35
C SER A 38 7.31 5.76 5.12
N LYS A 39 6.98 4.63 5.72
CA LYS A 39 7.92 3.78 6.44
C LYS A 39 7.81 2.36 5.89
N LEU A 40 8.86 1.89 5.21
CA LEU A 40 9.04 0.46 4.97
C LEU A 40 9.18 -0.23 6.34
N VAL A 41 8.46 -1.33 6.56
CA VAL A 41 8.46 -2.08 7.84
C VAL A 41 8.60 -3.60 7.68
N CYS A 42 8.51 -4.10 6.45
CA CYS A 42 8.78 -5.47 6.03
C CYS A 42 9.37 -5.42 4.63
N ASP A 43 10.35 -6.28 4.35
CA ASP A 43 11.07 -6.32 3.07
C ASP A 43 11.31 -7.79 2.71
N GLY A 44 10.82 -8.21 1.55
CA GLY A 44 10.93 -9.55 1.00
C GLY A 44 12.33 -9.94 0.56
N ASP A 45 13.08 -8.95 0.07
CA ASP A 45 14.41 -9.10 -0.48
C ASP A 45 15.51 -9.08 0.59
N ALA A 46 15.11 -9.17 1.87
CA ALA A 46 15.98 -9.16 3.04
C ALA A 46 16.91 -7.94 3.08
N ALA A 47 16.49 -6.80 2.53
CA ALA A 47 17.23 -5.55 2.71
C ALA A 47 17.15 -5.10 4.18
N ARG A 48 17.97 -4.11 4.54
CA ARG A 48 17.89 -3.51 5.88
C ARG A 48 16.89 -2.37 5.88
N VAL A 49 15.87 -2.46 6.71
CA VAL A 49 14.90 -1.39 6.92
C VAL A 49 15.23 -0.71 8.24
N ASN A 50 15.52 0.60 8.20
CA ASN A 50 15.90 1.39 9.38
C ASN A 50 17.08 0.81 10.19
N GLY A 51 17.95 0.02 9.55
CA GLY A 51 19.12 -0.62 10.19
C GLY A 51 18.88 -2.02 10.76
N ASP A 52 17.61 -2.44 10.86
CA ASP A 52 17.19 -3.78 11.27
C ASP A 52 17.10 -4.71 10.06
N ALA A 53 17.25 -6.02 10.30
CA ALA A 53 16.93 -7.01 9.28
C ALA A 53 15.43 -6.90 9.00
N ALA A 54 15.08 -6.48 7.80
CA ALA A 54 13.69 -6.49 7.39
C ALA A 54 13.36 -7.91 6.97
N THR A 55 12.38 -8.48 7.63
CA THR A 55 11.82 -9.77 7.26
C THR A 55 10.56 -9.51 6.45
N PRO A 56 10.26 -10.36 5.46
CA PRO A 56 8.95 -10.37 4.82
C PRO A 56 7.87 -10.51 5.90
N CYS A 57 6.70 -9.90 5.68
CA CYS A 57 5.56 -10.11 6.55
C CYS A 57 4.26 -10.27 5.76
N THR A 58 3.39 -11.09 6.31
CA THR A 58 2.05 -11.34 5.77
C THR A 58 1.21 -10.06 5.79
N LEU A 59 0.14 -10.04 5.00
CA LEU A 59 -0.82 -8.94 4.97
C LEU A 59 -1.39 -8.61 6.37
N ASP A 60 -1.70 -9.64 7.17
CA ASP A 60 -2.20 -9.47 8.54
C ASP A 60 -1.16 -8.81 9.45
N GLU A 61 0.11 -9.20 9.34
CA GLU A 61 1.20 -8.58 10.09
C GLU A 61 1.45 -7.13 9.65
N CYS A 62 1.35 -6.85 8.36
CA CYS A 62 1.42 -5.48 7.81
C CYS A 62 0.30 -4.60 8.38
N LYS A 63 -0.94 -5.11 8.40
CA LYS A 63 -2.07 -4.44 9.05
C LYS A 63 -1.80 -4.22 10.55
N GLN A 64 -1.35 -5.24 11.27
CA GLN A 64 -1.08 -5.14 12.70
C GLN A 64 -0.01 -4.09 13.02
N LYS A 65 1.03 -3.98 12.18
CA LYS A 65 2.05 -2.92 12.29
C LYS A 65 1.43 -1.54 12.09
N CYS A 66 0.55 -1.36 11.11
CA CYS A 66 -0.20 -0.12 10.94
C CYS A 66 -1.13 0.17 12.12
N ASP A 67 -1.80 -0.85 12.67
CA ASP A 67 -2.72 -0.70 13.80
C ASP A 67 -1.99 -0.17 15.05
N ASN A 68 -0.79 -0.69 15.32
CA ASN A 68 0.07 -0.30 16.42
C ASN A 68 0.77 1.06 16.21
N ASP A 69 0.87 1.53 14.98
CA ASP A 69 1.42 2.83 14.65
C ASP A 69 0.32 3.91 14.74
N LYS A 70 0.56 4.93 15.57
CA LYS A 70 -0.41 6.00 15.84
C LYS A 70 -0.52 7.01 14.70
N THR A 71 0.50 7.12 13.85
CA THR A 71 0.50 8.03 12.70
C THR A 71 0.05 7.32 11.43
N CYS A 72 0.09 5.99 11.38
CA CYS A 72 -0.39 5.22 10.25
C CYS A 72 -1.90 5.40 10.01
N THR A 73 -2.25 5.81 8.80
CA THR A 73 -3.62 5.92 8.28
C THR A 73 -3.86 5.00 7.09
N HIS A 74 -2.80 4.61 6.38
CA HIS A 74 -2.84 3.68 5.26
C HIS A 74 -1.65 2.73 5.35
N PHE A 75 -1.80 1.54 4.78
CA PHE A 75 -0.68 0.65 4.53
C PHE A 75 -0.75 0.08 3.12
N MET A 76 0.41 -0.27 2.58
CA MET A 76 0.52 -0.94 1.28
C MET A 76 1.23 -2.26 1.50
N HIS A 77 0.71 -3.32 0.88
CA HIS A 77 1.30 -4.65 0.95
C HIS A 77 1.50 -5.18 -0.46
N ASP A 78 2.68 -5.76 -0.68
CA ASP A 78 3.02 -6.56 -1.86
C ASP A 78 2.77 -8.03 -1.52
N ALA A 79 1.90 -8.68 -2.29
CA ALA A 79 1.55 -10.08 -2.02
C ALA A 79 2.62 -11.08 -2.46
N ASP A 80 3.47 -10.71 -3.42
CA ASP A 80 4.49 -11.58 -4.00
C ASP A 80 5.77 -11.49 -3.15
N ASP A 81 6.26 -10.28 -2.89
CA ASP A 81 7.50 -10.07 -2.13
C ASP A 81 7.25 -9.91 -0.62
N ASN A 82 6.01 -9.70 -0.18
CA ASN A 82 5.67 -9.48 1.24
C ASN A 82 6.31 -8.21 1.83
N ASP A 83 6.50 -7.21 0.98
CA ASP A 83 6.85 -5.85 1.37
C ASP A 83 5.67 -5.16 2.05
N CYS A 84 5.97 -4.30 3.03
CA CYS A 84 4.95 -3.54 3.75
C CYS A 84 5.41 -2.11 4.01
N TYR A 85 4.59 -1.15 3.55
CA TYR A 85 4.79 0.28 3.82
C TYR A 85 3.66 0.81 4.71
N LEU A 86 4.01 1.52 5.78
CA LEU A 86 3.08 2.28 6.61
C LEU A 86 3.11 3.75 6.20
N MET A 87 1.95 4.40 6.19
CA MET A 87 1.81 5.75 5.65
C MET A 87 0.91 6.62 6.52
N SER A 88 1.27 7.88 6.75
CA SER A 88 0.40 8.84 7.46
C SER A 88 -0.67 9.51 6.59
N GLY A 89 -0.70 9.17 5.30
CA GLY A 89 -1.73 9.55 4.34
C GLY A 89 -1.48 8.85 3.00
N CYS A 90 -2.37 9.03 2.03
CA CYS A 90 -2.18 8.49 0.69
C CYS A 90 -2.42 9.59 -0.35
N LYS A 91 -1.32 10.19 -0.81
CA LYS A 91 -1.30 11.20 -1.87
C LYS A 91 -0.49 10.72 -3.07
N GLY A 92 -0.80 11.26 -4.24
CA GLY A 92 -0.08 10.93 -5.46
C GLY A 92 -0.20 9.46 -5.84
N GLU A 93 -1.41 8.89 -5.69
CA GLU A 93 -1.64 7.49 -6.06
C GLU A 93 -1.34 7.24 -7.54
N GLY A 94 -0.56 6.20 -7.77
CA GLY A 94 -0.22 5.65 -9.08
C GLY A 94 -0.64 4.20 -9.22
N PHE A 95 -0.51 3.69 -10.44
CA PHE A 95 -0.62 2.27 -10.70
C PHE A 95 0.65 1.55 -10.23
N SER A 96 0.46 0.38 -9.64
CA SER A 96 1.50 -0.62 -9.37
C SER A 96 0.83 -1.97 -9.60
N ASP A 97 1.50 -2.93 -10.21
CA ASP A 97 1.00 -4.29 -10.39
C ASP A 97 1.10 -5.13 -9.12
N ASP A 98 2.05 -4.82 -8.25
CA ASP A 98 2.39 -5.63 -7.08
C ASP A 98 1.65 -5.16 -5.81
N PHE A 99 1.46 -3.85 -5.65
CA PHE A 99 0.92 -3.28 -4.42
C PHE A 99 -0.60 -3.18 -4.40
N THR A 100 -1.15 -3.42 -3.21
CA THR A 100 -2.51 -3.05 -2.83
C THR A 100 -2.48 -2.02 -1.71
N VAL A 101 -3.22 -0.91 -1.86
CA VAL A 101 -3.40 0.10 -0.80
C VAL A 101 -4.58 -0.28 0.08
N TYR A 102 -4.42 -0.12 1.39
CA TYR A 102 -5.49 -0.30 2.37
C TYR A 102 -5.60 0.94 3.26
N VAL A 103 -6.83 1.39 3.50
CA VAL A 103 -7.11 2.34 4.58
C VAL A 103 -7.07 1.59 5.91
N LYS A 104 -6.44 2.16 6.93
CA LYS A 104 -6.52 1.63 8.29
C LYS A 104 -7.97 1.66 8.75
N SER A 105 -8.54 0.51 9.08
CA SER A 105 -9.88 0.46 9.66
C SER A 105 -9.91 1.32 10.92
N THR A 106 -10.74 2.36 10.94
CA THR A 106 -11.12 2.99 12.20
C THR A 106 -12.01 1.98 12.92
N ALA A 107 -11.59 1.49 14.09
CA ALA A 107 -12.46 0.69 14.93
C ALA A 107 -13.74 1.48 15.20
N ASN A 108 -14.79 1.16 14.46
CA ASN A 108 -16.10 1.72 14.66
C ASN A 108 -16.64 1.04 15.93
N ASN A 109 -16.45 1.68 17.08
CA ASN A 109 -17.16 1.32 18.30
C ASN A 109 -18.67 1.56 18.07
N TRP A 110 -19.40 0.49 17.74
CA TRP A 110 -20.86 0.44 17.86
C TRP A 110 -21.23 -0.52 18.99
#